data_AF-A0A2V7NYN0-F1
#
_entry.id   AF-A0A2V7NYN0-F1
#
_cell.length_a   1.000
_cell.length_b   1.000
_cell.length_c   1.000
_cell.angle_alpha   90.00
_cell.angle_beta   90.00
_cell.angle_gamma   90.00
#
_symmetry.space_group_name_H-M   'P 1'
#
loop_
_entity.id
_entity.type
_entity.pdbx_description
1 polymer ?
#
loop_
_entity_poly.entity_id
_entity_poly.type
_entity_poly.pdbx_seq_one_letter_code
_entity_poly.pdbx_strand_id
1 'polypeptide(L)' 'LERVVPGAQGLILCSPCNPTGGVYTHAEIKAIAQWAVERKVWVITDEIYRRIHYGPGPAPSFLDLPDELLE' A
#
# COMPACT_ATOMS: atom_id res chain seq x y z
N LEU A 1 -6.74 10.02 4.48
CA LEU A 1 -5.90 9.51 5.59
C LEU A 1 -5.79 10.54 6.73
N GLU A 2 -6.91 11.13 7.14
CA GLU A 2 -6.94 12.29 8.06
C GLU A 2 -7.03 11.90 9.54
N ARG A 3 -7.38 10.64 9.83
CA ARG A 3 -7.48 10.11 11.18
C ARG A 3 -6.33 9.13 11.42
N VAL A 4 -5.32 9.60 12.14
CA VAL A 4 -4.13 8.83 12.51
C VAL A 4 -4.01 8.90 14.02
N VAL A 5 -3.73 7.77 14.68
CA VAL A 5 -3.48 7.76 16.12
C VAL A 5 -2.19 8.55 16.41
N PRO A 6 -2.20 9.51 17.37
CA PRO A 6 -0.99 10.21 17.75
C PRO A 6 0.13 9.24 18.13
N GLY A 7 1.32 9.43 17.56
CA GLY A 7 2.47 8.55 17.79
C GLY A 7 2.51 7.27 16.95
N ALA A 8 1.58 7.09 16.00
CA ALA A 8 1.67 5.99 15.03
C ALA A 8 2.99 6.06 14.24
N GLN A 9 3.73 4.95 14.22
CA GLN A 9 5.04 4.86 13.55
C GLN A 9 4.97 4.22 12.16
N GLY A 10 3.82 3.65 11.78
CA GLY A 10 3.68 2.94 10.52
C GLY A 10 2.26 2.56 10.17
N LEU A 11 2.11 2.02 8.95
CA LEU A 11 0.90 1.48 8.36
C LEU A 11 1.19 0.07 7.85
N ILE A 12 0.30 -0.87 8.15
CA ILE A 12 0.28 -2.19 7.49
C ILE A 12 -0.83 -2.16 6.44
N LEU A 13 -0.49 -2.50 5.21
CA LEU A 13 -1.43 -2.58 4.10
C LEU A 13 -1.44 -3.99 3.51
N CYS A 14 -2.61 -4.63 3.42
CA CYS A 14 -2.76 -5.94 2.78
C CYS A 14 -3.51 -5.78 1.45
N SER A 15 -2.88 -6.14 0.34
CA SER A 15 -3.44 -5.99 -1.01
C SER A 15 -2.89 -7.06 -1.97
N PRO A 16 -3.73 -7.95 -2.53
CA PRO A 16 -5.15 -8.17 -2.22
C PRO A 16 -5.41 -8.50 -0.74
N CYS A 17 -6.45 -7.89 -0.17
CA CYS A 17 -6.75 -7.94 1.25
C CYS A 17 -7.40 -9.26 1.67
N ASN A 18 -6.89 -9.89 2.72
CA ASN A 18 -7.62 -10.90 3.49
C ASN A 18 -8.34 -10.20 4.67
N PRO A 19 -9.67 -10.39 4.88
CA PRO A 19 -10.57 -11.36 4.23
C PRO A 19 -11.41 -10.81 3.08
N THR A 20 -11.29 -9.52 2.75
CA THR A 20 -12.28 -8.84 1.90
C THR A 20 -12.11 -9.10 0.41
N GLY A 21 -10.94 -9.56 -0.01
CA GLY A 21 -10.53 -9.63 -1.42
C GLY A 21 -10.30 -8.26 -2.07
N GLY A 22 -10.37 -7.16 -1.30
CA GLY A 22 -10.18 -5.81 -1.82
C GLY A 22 -8.78 -5.62 -2.40
N VAL A 23 -8.70 -4.94 -3.54
CA VAL A 23 -7.43 -4.67 -4.24
C VAL A 23 -7.27 -3.17 -4.38
N TYR A 24 -6.17 -2.64 -3.87
CA TYR A 24 -5.83 -1.24 -4.06
C TYR A 24 -5.36 -1.00 -5.48
N THR A 25 -5.83 0.11 -6.06
CA THR A 25 -5.34 0.60 -7.34
C THR A 25 -3.95 1.21 -7.21
N HIS A 26 -3.23 1.31 -8.32
CA HIS A 26 -1.93 1.99 -8.36
C HIS A 26 -2.02 3.45 -7.87
N ALA A 27 -3.13 4.15 -8.17
CA ALA A 27 -3.34 5.52 -7.71
C ALA A 27 -3.49 5.61 -6.19
N GLU A 28 -4.21 4.67 -5.57
CA GLU A 28 -4.35 4.61 -4.11
C GLU A 28 -3.04 4.23 -3.42
N ILE A 29 -2.30 3.24 -3.95
CA ILE A 29 -0.96 2.88 -3.44
C ILE A 29 -0.01 4.09 -3.50
N LYS A 30 0.00 4.82 -4.62
CA LYS A 30 0.80 6.04 -4.76
C LYS A 30 0.41 7.10 -3.72
N ALA A 31 -0.88 7.33 -3.51
CA ALA A 31 -1.36 8.29 -2.53
C ALA A 31 -0.97 7.88 -1.08
N ILE A 32 -1.01 6.59 -0.77
CA ILE A 32 -0.55 6.06 0.53
C ILE A 32 0.95 6.25 0.70
N ALA A 33 1.75 5.95 -0.33
CA ALA A 33 3.20 6.14 -0.28
C ALA A 33 3.58 7.61 -0.07
N GLN A 34 2.96 8.54 -0.81
CA GLN A 34 3.14 9.98 -0.61
C GLN A 34 2.78 10.41 0.82
N TRP A 35 1.64 9.96 1.32
CA TRP A 35 1.22 10.22 2.69
C TRP A 35 2.22 9.70 3.74
N ALA A 36 2.84 8.55 3.49
CA ALA A 36 3.81 7.94 4.38
C ALA A 36 5.14 8.69 4.40
N VAL A 37 5.66 9.08 3.22
CA VAL A 37 6.86 9.92 3.09
C VAL A 37 6.68 11.26 3.82
N GLU A 38 5.56 11.95 3.59
CA GLU A 38 5.25 13.23 4.25
C GLU A 38 5.27 13.13 5.78
N ARG A 39 4.88 11.97 6.32
CA ARG A 39 4.76 11.72 7.77
C ARG A 39 5.94 10.99 8.37
N LYS A 40 6.89 10.54 7.55
CA LYS A 40 8.06 9.74 7.98
C LYS A 40 7.63 8.50 8.76
N VAL A 41 6.63 7.79 8.24
CA VAL A 41 6.11 6.54 8.83
C VAL A 41 6.43 5.36 7.92
N TRP A 42 6.65 4.19 8.52
CA TRP A 42 6.91 2.97 7.78
C TRP A 42 5.64 2.45 7.10
N VAL A 43 5.80 1.86 5.92
CA VAL A 43 4.73 1.05 5.30
C VAL A 43 5.21 -0.39 5.20
N ILE A 44 4.45 -1.30 5.79
CA ILE A 44 4.62 -2.74 5.60
C ILE A 44 3.50 -3.18 4.66
N THR A 45 3.86 -3.61 3.46
CA THR A 45 2.89 -4.13 2.50
C THR A 45 2.89 -5.67 2.51
N ASP A 46 1.72 -6.25 2.74
CA ASP A 46 1.46 -7.67 2.59
C ASP A 46 0.81 -7.90 1.21
N GLU A 47 1.63 -8.38 0.29
CA GLU A 47 1.26 -8.63 -1.10
C GLU A 47 1.27 -10.14 -1.43
N ILE A 48 1.11 -11.02 -0.43
CA ILE A 48 1.17 -12.48 -0.64
C ILE A 48 0.19 -12.97 -1.72
N TYR A 49 -0.96 -12.31 -1.84
CA TYR A 49 -2.00 -12.61 -2.82
C TYR A 49 -1.83 -11.87 -4.16
N ARG A 50 -0.73 -11.15 -4.41
CA ARG A 50 -0.55 -10.32 -5.62
C ARG A 50 -0.82 -11.08 -6.93
N ARG A 51 -0.46 -12.38 -6.96
CA ARG A 51 -0.68 -13.26 -8.12
C ARG A 51 -2.06 -13.94 -8.14
N ILE A 52 -2.84 -13.80 -7.08
CA ILE A 52 -4.24 -14.24 -6.98
C ILE A 52 -5.14 -13.03 -7.19
N HIS A 53 -5.06 -12.47 -8.39
CA HIS A 53 -5.78 -11.27 -8.80
C HIS A 53 -6.66 -11.60 -10.01
N TYR A 54 -7.93 -11.20 -9.96
CA TYR A 54 -8.92 -11.50 -11.00
C TYR A 54 -8.97 -10.44 -12.13
N GLY A 55 -8.13 -9.40 -12.05
CA GLY A 55 -7.92 -8.43 -13.12
C GLY A 55 -6.80 -8.83 -14.09
N PRO A 56 -6.41 -7.93 -15.00
CA PRO A 56 -5.28 -8.18 -15.90
C PRO A 56 -3.97 -8.17 -15.12
N GLY A 57 -3.24 -9.29 -15.16
CA GLY A 57 -1.92 -9.42 -14.55
C GLY A 57 -1.91 -9.38 -13.02
N PRO A 58 -0.71 -9.26 -12.42
CA PRO A 58 -0.57 -9.14 -10.96
C PRO A 58 -1.28 -7.90 -10.41
N ALA A 59 -1.75 -7.97 -9.16
CA ALA A 59 -2.25 -6.78 -8.47
C ALA A 59 -1.15 -5.69 -8.38
N PRO A 60 -1.53 -4.40 -8.33
CA PRO A 60 -0.59 -3.30 -8.12
C PRO A 60 0.25 -3.51 -6.85
N SER A 61 1.55 -3.23 -6.96
CA SER A 61 2.53 -3.37 -5.88
C SER A 61 3.10 -2.01 -5.48
N PHE A 62 3.54 -1.87 -4.23
CA PHE A 62 4.40 -0.75 -3.84
C PHE A 62 5.69 -0.74 -4.66
N LEU A 63 6.23 -1.90 -5.02
CA LEU A 63 7.44 -2.01 -5.83
C LEU A 63 7.24 -1.57 -7.29
N ASP A 64 6.01 -1.25 -7.70
CA ASP A 64 5.74 -0.67 -9.02
C ASP A 64 5.87 0.89 -8.99
N LEU A 65 6.09 1.50 -7.82
CA LEU A 65 6.26 2.95 -7.65
C LEU A 65 7.69 3.43 -7.96
N PRO A 66 7.89 4.73 -8.26
CA PRO A 66 9.23 5.32 -8.35
C PRO A 66 10.01 5.21 -7.04
N ASP A 67 11.33 5.06 -7.15
CA ASP A 67 12.25 4.89 -6.00
C ASP A 67 12.13 6.03 -4.97
N GLU A 68 11.83 7.25 -5.40
CA GLU A 68 11.65 8.40 -4.50
C GLU A 68 10.49 8.23 -3.50
N LEU A 69 9.57 7.29 -3.75
CA LEU A 69 8.45 6.95 -2.87
C LEU A 69 8.69 5.67 -2.05
N LEU A 70 9.87 5.05 -2.20
CA LEU A 70 10.29 3.83 -1.50
C LEU A 70 11.37 4.10 -0.44
N GLU A 71 11.93 5.31 -0.41
CA GLU A 71 12.90 5.82 0.58
C GLU A 71 12.24 6.63 1.70
#